data_AF-A0A0X3YDX8-F1
#
_entry.id   AF-A0A0X3YDX8-F1
#
_cell.length_a   1.000
_cell.length_b   1.000
_cell.length_c   1.000
_cell.angle_alpha   90.00
_cell.angle_beta   90.00
_cell.angle_gamma   90.00
#
_symmetry.space_group_name_H-M   'P 1'
#
loop_
_entity.id
_entity.type
_entity.pdbx_description
1 polymer ?
#
loop_
_entity_poly.entity_id
_entity_poly.type
_entity_poly.pdbx_seq_one_letter_code
_entity_poly.pdbx_strand_id
1 'polypeptide(L)'
;MRYIGLLLTLFLLSCSAENDKWYLGQWQVTDAKFPGISAMGMDDARAWFGTKASYTDTKVSFTDNVCEKPQFTLTAIAEAEFYSVYRARFQQLGITAQSTEVLTVGCPSDWVAPGAVLIKADNDTGYILWDGVFFKLDKV
;
A
#
# COMPACT_ATOMS: atom_id res chain seq x y z
N MET A 1 -19.25 7.26 60.21
CA MET A 1 -18.32 8.02 59.36
C MET A 1 -17.71 7.04 58.35
N ARG A 2 -17.93 7.26 57.06
CA ARG A 2 -17.54 6.38 55.94
C ARG A 2 -16.07 6.62 55.62
N TYR A 3 -15.20 5.63 55.83
CA TYR A 3 -13.83 5.68 55.33
C TYR A 3 -13.81 5.24 53.87
N ILE A 4 -13.73 6.24 53.00
CA ILE A 4 -13.52 6.10 51.57
C ILE A 4 -12.03 5.80 51.38
N GLY A 5 -11.69 4.53 51.15
CA GLY A 5 -10.38 4.11 50.67
C GLY A 5 -10.31 4.36 49.17
N LEU A 6 -9.72 5.49 48.77
CA LEU A 6 -9.51 5.88 47.37
C LEU A 6 -8.41 5.00 46.77
N LEU A 7 -8.79 3.98 45.99
CA LEU A 7 -7.87 3.21 45.15
C LEU A 7 -7.30 4.11 44.05
N LEU A 8 -6.01 4.42 44.16
CA LEU A 8 -5.23 5.13 43.14
C LEU A 8 -4.81 4.12 42.05
N THR A 9 -5.68 3.89 41.06
CA THR A 9 -5.31 3.10 39.87
C THR A 9 -4.48 3.98 38.94
N LEU A 10 -3.16 3.77 38.96
CA LEU A 10 -2.24 4.19 37.92
C LEU A 10 -2.61 3.48 36.61
N PHE A 11 -3.37 4.15 35.74
CA PHE A 11 -3.48 3.77 34.34
C PHE A 11 -2.12 3.98 33.69
N LEU A 12 -1.39 2.88 33.48
CA LEU A 12 -0.29 2.85 32.54
C LEU A 12 -0.89 3.09 31.15
N LEU A 13 -0.83 4.33 30.68
CA LEU A 13 -0.95 4.68 29.28
C LEU A 13 0.24 4.06 28.56
N SER A 14 0.15 2.77 28.24
CA SER A 14 0.94 2.16 27.18
C SER A 14 0.44 2.77 25.88
N CYS A 15 0.95 3.95 25.56
CA CYS A 15 0.90 4.46 24.21
C CYS A 15 1.78 3.52 23.39
N SER A 16 1.20 2.44 22.86
CA SER A 16 1.79 1.76 21.72
C SER A 16 1.84 2.82 20.63
N ALA A 17 3.00 3.45 20.46
CA ALA A 17 3.36 4.10 19.22
C ALA A 17 3.47 2.98 18.19
N GLU A 18 2.32 2.47 17.75
CA GLU A 18 2.23 1.71 16.53
C GLU A 18 2.62 2.72 15.44
N ASN A 19 3.85 2.61 14.97
CA ASN A 19 4.33 3.33 13.79
C ASN A 19 3.23 3.22 12.74
N ASP A 20 2.63 4.35 12.38
CA ASP A 20 1.51 4.40 11.45
C ASP A 20 2.02 3.89 10.09
N LYS A 21 1.83 2.60 9.85
CA LYS A 21 2.30 1.91 8.65
C LYS A 21 1.67 2.62 7.46
N TRP A 22 2.49 3.30 6.66
CA TRP A 22 2.02 4.21 5.61
C TRP A 22 1.01 3.57 4.66
N TYR A 23 1.11 2.26 4.45
CA TYR A 23 0.26 1.50 3.53
C TYR A 23 -1.11 1.14 4.10
N LEU A 24 -1.31 1.17 5.42
CA LEU A 24 -2.60 0.86 6.02
C LEU A 24 -3.63 1.93 5.68
N GLY A 25 -4.88 1.48 5.52
CA GLY A 25 -6.03 2.34 5.23
C GLY A 25 -6.72 2.00 3.91
N GLN A 26 -7.58 2.94 3.49
CA GLN A 26 -8.30 2.86 2.21
C GLN A 26 -7.55 3.68 1.16
N TRP A 27 -7.51 3.12 -0.04
CA TRP A 27 -6.91 3.74 -1.20
C TRP A 27 -7.88 3.68 -2.37
N GLN A 28 -7.84 4.65 -3.25
CA GLN A 28 -8.66 4.69 -4.45
C GLN A 28 -7.79 4.87 -5.69
N VAL A 29 -8.09 4.11 -6.75
CA VAL A 29 -7.42 4.27 -8.05
C VAL A 29 -7.86 5.58 -8.68
N THR A 30 -6.93 6.48 -8.95
CA THR A 30 -7.23 7.82 -9.50
C THR A 30 -6.61 8.08 -10.87
N ASP A 31 -5.56 7.34 -11.24
CA ASP A 31 -4.88 7.49 -12.53
C ASP A 31 -4.14 6.19 -12.90
N ALA A 32 -3.57 6.14 -14.11
CA ALA A 32 -2.70 5.05 -14.57
C ALA A 32 -1.50 5.59 -15.35
N LYS A 33 -0.32 4.99 -15.12
CA LYS A 33 0.92 5.29 -15.84
C LYS A 33 1.44 4.06 -16.60
N PHE A 34 2.04 4.32 -17.75
CA PHE A 34 2.52 3.32 -18.71
C PHE A 34 3.99 3.59 -19.07
N PRO A 35 4.93 3.50 -18.12
CA PRO A 35 6.33 3.82 -18.35
C PRO A 35 7.06 2.81 -19.26
N GLY A 36 6.48 1.62 -19.46
CA GLY A 36 7.01 0.54 -20.30
C GLY A 36 5.90 -0.19 -21.06
N ILE A 37 6.17 -1.44 -21.43
CA ILE A 37 5.19 -2.31 -22.12
C ILE A 37 4.15 -2.78 -21.12
N SER A 38 2.88 -2.58 -21.45
CA SER A 38 1.71 -3.05 -20.68
C SER A 38 0.82 -3.96 -21.53
N ALA A 39 0.06 -4.84 -20.88
CA ALA A 39 -0.96 -5.63 -21.56
C ALA A 39 -2.26 -4.83 -21.82
N MET A 40 -2.44 -3.72 -21.10
CA MET A 40 -3.63 -2.86 -21.16
C MET A 40 -3.28 -1.47 -21.70
N GLY A 41 -4.24 -0.84 -22.38
CA GLY A 41 -4.18 0.58 -22.73
C GLY A 41 -4.85 1.48 -21.68
N MET A 42 -4.83 2.79 -21.91
CA MET A 42 -5.52 3.76 -21.05
C MET A 42 -7.05 3.51 -21.03
N ASP A 43 -7.64 3.13 -22.15
CA ASP A 43 -9.09 2.89 -22.22
C ASP A 43 -9.53 1.71 -21.34
N ASP A 44 -8.73 0.64 -21.28
CA ASP A 44 -8.96 -0.49 -20.38
C ASP A 44 -8.70 -0.10 -18.92
N ALA A 45 -7.59 0.61 -18.67
CA ALA A 45 -7.19 1.04 -17.33
C ALA A 45 -8.22 1.97 -16.67
N ARG A 46 -8.93 2.80 -17.45
CA ARG A 46 -10.00 3.67 -16.92
C ARG A 46 -11.13 2.90 -16.25
N ALA A 47 -11.37 1.64 -16.62
CA ALA A 47 -12.37 0.81 -15.95
C ALA A 47 -12.03 0.56 -14.47
N TRP A 48 -10.77 0.79 -14.07
CA TRP A 48 -10.31 0.61 -12.69
C TRP A 48 -10.45 1.89 -11.87
N PHE A 49 -10.63 3.06 -12.50
CA PHE A 49 -10.67 4.33 -11.79
C PHE A 49 -11.87 4.39 -10.85
N GLY A 50 -11.63 4.84 -9.62
CA GLY A 50 -12.62 4.84 -8.54
C GLY A 50 -12.66 3.54 -7.73
N THR A 51 -12.08 2.45 -8.21
CA THR A 51 -11.91 1.19 -7.47
C THR A 51 -11.13 1.43 -6.19
N LYS A 52 -11.51 0.74 -5.11
CA LYS A 52 -10.87 0.85 -3.81
C LYS A 52 -10.00 -0.36 -3.47
N ALA A 53 -8.86 -0.07 -2.86
CA ALA A 53 -8.02 -1.04 -2.17
C ALA A 53 -8.14 -0.81 -0.66
N SER A 54 -8.10 -1.87 0.13
CA SER A 54 -8.07 -1.81 1.59
C SER A 54 -6.89 -2.62 2.09
N TYR A 55 -6.06 -2.02 2.93
CA TYR A 55 -4.96 -2.70 3.61
C TYR A 55 -5.18 -2.57 5.12
N THR A 56 -5.39 -3.69 5.79
CA THR A 56 -5.43 -3.81 7.25
C THR A 56 -4.45 -4.89 7.69
N ASP A 57 -4.11 -4.95 8.98
CA ASP A 57 -3.23 -6.00 9.50
C ASP A 57 -3.77 -7.43 9.33
N THR A 58 -5.08 -7.56 9.13
CA THR A 58 -5.76 -8.87 9.03
C THR A 58 -6.27 -9.18 7.64
N LYS A 59 -6.34 -8.19 6.75
CA LYS A 59 -6.94 -8.35 5.42
C LYS A 59 -6.40 -7.35 4.41
N VAL A 60 -6.10 -7.82 3.21
CA VAL A 60 -5.95 -6.98 2.01
C VAL A 60 -7.08 -7.29 1.05
N SER A 61 -7.70 -6.27 0.47
CA SER A 61 -8.69 -6.46 -0.59
C SER A 61 -8.53 -5.44 -1.71
N PHE A 62 -8.69 -5.90 -2.94
CA PHE A 62 -8.78 -5.08 -4.14
C PHE A 62 -9.83 -5.70 -5.07
N THR A 63 -10.87 -4.95 -5.41
CA THR A 63 -12.06 -5.49 -6.11
C THR A 63 -12.60 -6.75 -5.42
N ASP A 64 -12.67 -7.87 -6.13
CA ASP A 64 -13.13 -9.18 -5.66
C ASP A 64 -11.97 -10.04 -5.11
N ASN A 65 -10.73 -9.54 -5.15
CA ASN A 65 -9.56 -10.24 -4.64
C ASN A 65 -9.39 -9.94 -3.16
N VAL A 66 -9.35 -10.99 -2.35
CA VAL A 66 -9.19 -10.88 -0.90
C VAL A 66 -8.07 -11.80 -0.43
N CYS A 67 -7.17 -11.23 0.37
CA CYS A 67 -6.14 -11.95 1.11
C CYS A 67 -6.46 -11.87 2.60
N GLU A 68 -6.85 -13.01 3.16
CA GLU A 68 -7.05 -13.14 4.60
C GLU A 68 -5.71 -13.47 5.28
N LYS A 69 -5.41 -12.79 6.39
CA LYS A 69 -4.15 -12.93 7.15
C LYS A 69 -2.90 -12.63 6.29
N PRO A 70 -2.80 -11.41 5.74
CA PRO A 70 -1.66 -11.00 4.93
C PRO A 70 -0.36 -10.97 5.75
N GLN A 71 0.74 -11.25 5.08
CA GLN A 71 2.09 -11.03 5.57
C GLN A 71 2.71 -9.88 4.79
N PHE A 72 3.07 -8.80 5.48
CA PHE A 72 3.61 -7.60 4.85
C PHE A 72 5.12 -7.60 4.90
N THR A 73 5.76 -7.41 3.76
CA THR A 73 7.21 -7.17 3.66
C THR A 73 7.44 -5.80 3.04
N LEU A 74 8.11 -4.91 3.78
CA LEU A 74 8.55 -3.62 3.26
C LEU A 74 10.02 -3.68 2.86
N THR A 75 10.31 -3.23 1.64
CA THR A 75 11.68 -3.13 1.12
C THR A 75 11.93 -1.71 0.63
N ALA A 76 13.02 -1.09 1.09
CA ALA A 76 13.47 0.18 0.55
C ALA A 76 14.40 -0.09 -0.65
N ILE A 77 14.05 0.44 -1.82
CA ILE A 77 14.84 0.25 -3.05
C ILE A 77 15.23 1.61 -3.66
N ALA A 78 16.44 1.68 -4.21
CA ALA A 78 16.94 2.85 -4.92
C ALA A 78 16.57 2.80 -6.41
N GLU A 79 16.65 3.95 -7.09
CA GLU A 79 16.25 4.11 -8.52
C GLU A 79 16.88 3.06 -9.46
N ALA A 80 18.16 2.73 -9.28
CA ALA A 80 18.83 1.75 -10.15
C ALA A 80 18.23 0.35 -10.03
N GLU A 81 17.90 -0.08 -8.81
CA GLU A 81 17.24 -1.35 -8.55
C GLU A 81 15.77 -1.30 -8.98
N PHE A 82 15.08 -0.20 -8.70
CA PHE A 82 13.71 0.03 -9.16
C PHE A 82 13.59 -0.11 -10.67
N TYR A 83 14.49 0.52 -11.44
CA TYR A 83 14.54 0.38 -12.89
C TYR A 83 14.89 -1.06 -13.34
N SER A 84 15.74 -1.75 -12.57
CA SER A 84 16.08 -3.14 -12.86
C SER A 84 14.87 -4.08 -12.75
N VAL A 85 14.05 -3.88 -11.72
CA VAL A 85 12.88 -4.71 -11.41
C VAL A 85 11.67 -4.31 -12.25
N TYR A 86 11.37 -3.02 -12.30
CA TYR A 86 10.10 -2.50 -12.82
C TYR A 86 10.18 -1.89 -14.22
N ARG A 87 11.40 -1.69 -14.75
CA ARG A 87 11.65 -1.00 -16.04
C ARG A 87 11.01 0.39 -16.13
N ALA A 88 10.73 0.98 -14.97
CA ALA A 88 10.19 2.32 -14.79
C ALA A 88 11.20 3.16 -14.01
N ARG A 89 11.12 4.48 -14.13
CA ARG A 89 11.93 5.44 -13.38
C ARG A 89 11.08 6.17 -12.35
N PHE A 90 11.66 6.54 -11.22
CA PHE A 90 11.01 7.34 -10.17
C PHE A 90 10.32 8.59 -10.73
N GLN A 91 10.99 9.31 -11.63
CA GLN A 91 10.43 10.52 -12.25
C GLN A 91 9.13 10.27 -13.01
N GLN A 92 8.97 9.10 -13.66
CA GLN A 92 7.74 8.76 -14.40
C GLN A 92 6.56 8.50 -13.47
N LEU A 93 6.83 8.18 -12.20
CA LEU A 93 5.84 7.92 -11.15
C LEU A 93 5.74 9.06 -10.13
N GLY A 94 6.47 10.16 -10.33
CA GLY A 94 6.46 11.30 -9.41
C GLY A 94 7.18 11.06 -8.08
N ILE A 95 8.00 10.01 -7.99
CA ILE A 95 8.82 9.74 -6.81
C ILE A 95 10.01 10.70 -6.81
N THR A 96 10.17 11.48 -5.74
CA THR A 96 11.23 12.50 -5.64
C THR A 96 12.32 12.15 -4.64
N ALA A 97 12.09 11.14 -3.79
CA ALA A 97 13.06 10.64 -2.84
C ALA A 97 14.21 9.86 -3.51
N GLN A 98 15.31 9.66 -2.78
CA GLN A 98 16.46 8.87 -3.27
C GLN A 98 16.19 7.36 -3.27
N SER A 99 15.22 6.93 -2.47
CA SER A 99 14.71 5.56 -2.41
C SER A 99 13.20 5.59 -2.21
N THR A 100 12.53 4.49 -2.55
CA THR A 100 11.11 4.28 -2.27
C THR A 100 10.90 2.99 -1.49
N GLU A 101 9.84 2.96 -0.69
CA GLU A 101 9.37 1.75 -0.02
C GLU A 101 8.42 0.99 -0.95
N VAL A 102 8.68 -0.30 -1.10
CA VAL A 102 7.78 -1.24 -1.78
C VAL A 102 7.24 -2.21 -0.74
N LEU A 103 5.92 -2.27 -0.65
CA LEU A 103 5.19 -3.27 0.11
C LEU A 103 4.91 -4.46 -0.80
N THR A 104 5.31 -5.65 -0.36
CA THR A 104 4.85 -6.93 -0.91
C THR A 104 3.92 -7.59 0.09
N VAL A 105 2.76 -8.02 -0.39
CA VAL A 105 1.74 -8.76 0.38
C VAL A 105 1.87 -10.23 0.05
N GLY A 106 2.32 -11.02 1.03
CA GLY A 106 2.24 -12.47 1.00
C GLY A 106 0.90 -12.95 1.56
N CYS A 107 0.31 -13.96 0.93
CA CYS A 107 -0.91 -14.59 1.42
C CYS A 107 -0.68 -16.09 1.67
N PRO A 108 -1.49 -16.73 2.53
CA PRO A 108 -1.36 -18.16 2.77
C PRO A 108 -1.57 -19.05 1.53
N SER A 109 -2.29 -18.56 0.52
CA SER A 109 -2.41 -19.18 -0.81
C SER A 109 -1.44 -18.54 -1.80
N ASP A 110 -1.21 -19.18 -2.95
CA ASP A 110 -0.48 -18.63 -4.12
C ASP A 110 -1.28 -17.48 -4.79
N TRP A 111 -1.60 -16.46 -4.00
CA TRP A 111 -2.41 -15.32 -4.38
C TRP A 111 -1.59 -14.38 -5.25
N VAL A 112 -1.93 -14.34 -6.53
CA VAL A 112 -1.42 -13.36 -7.48
C VAL A 112 -2.58 -12.46 -7.86
N ALA A 113 -2.59 -11.24 -7.33
CA ALA A 113 -3.68 -10.31 -7.52
C ALA A 113 -3.20 -8.86 -7.59
N PRO A 114 -3.99 -7.96 -8.19
CA PRO A 114 -3.74 -6.54 -8.08
C PRO A 114 -3.77 -6.13 -6.59
N GLY A 115 -2.81 -5.32 -6.17
CA GLY A 115 -2.63 -4.98 -4.74
C GLY A 115 -1.69 -5.90 -3.96
N ALA A 116 -1.13 -6.94 -4.58
CA ALA A 116 -0.06 -7.72 -3.96
C ALA A 116 1.27 -6.95 -3.84
N VAL A 117 1.46 -5.93 -4.67
CA VAL A 117 2.60 -5.00 -4.62
C VAL A 117 2.08 -3.57 -4.57
N LEU A 118 2.52 -2.80 -3.60
CA LEU A 118 2.23 -1.38 -3.46
C LEU A 118 3.54 -0.59 -3.34
N ILE A 119 3.77 0.31 -4.29
CA ILE A 119 4.96 1.15 -4.37
C ILE A 119 4.60 2.53 -3.80
N LYS A 120 5.38 3.01 -2.83
CA LYS A 120 5.18 4.33 -2.26
C LYS A 120 5.61 5.43 -3.23
N ALA A 121 4.81 6.47 -3.39
CA ALA A 121 5.24 7.68 -4.10
C ALA A 121 5.47 8.84 -3.12
N ASP A 122 4.52 9.03 -2.22
CA ASP A 122 4.62 9.89 -1.04
C ASP A 122 3.79 9.28 0.10
N ASN A 123 3.31 10.07 1.06
CA ASN A 123 2.54 9.55 2.20
C ASN A 123 1.09 9.20 1.86
N ASP A 124 0.51 9.87 0.85
CA ASP A 124 -0.89 9.77 0.48
C ASP A 124 -1.09 9.25 -0.94
N THR A 125 0.01 9.04 -1.68
CA THR A 125 0.05 8.53 -3.04
C THR A 125 0.91 7.27 -3.13
N GLY A 126 0.41 6.25 -3.81
CA GLY A 126 1.16 5.04 -4.15
C GLY A 126 0.78 4.49 -5.51
N TYR A 127 1.38 3.36 -5.88
CA TYR A 127 1.07 2.64 -7.12
C TYR A 127 0.93 1.14 -6.88
N ILE A 128 -0.12 0.54 -7.40
CA ILE A 128 -0.14 -0.92 -7.62
C ILE A 128 0.32 -1.22 -9.04
N LEU A 129 1.04 -2.32 -9.21
CA LEU A 129 1.47 -2.81 -10.51
C LEU A 129 0.62 -4.00 -10.91
N TRP A 130 -0.02 -3.92 -12.07
CA TRP A 130 -0.75 -5.03 -12.66
C TRP A 130 -0.64 -5.01 -14.18
N ASP A 131 -0.25 -6.14 -14.78
CA ASP A 131 -0.10 -6.30 -16.23
C ASP A 131 0.70 -5.17 -16.92
N GLY A 132 1.76 -4.71 -16.25
CA GLY A 132 2.64 -3.63 -16.73
C GLY A 132 2.09 -2.21 -16.58
N VAL A 133 0.89 -2.05 -15.99
CA VAL A 133 0.29 -0.75 -15.68
C VAL A 133 0.55 -0.38 -14.22
N PHE A 134 1.00 0.85 -14.00
CA PHE A 134 1.14 1.43 -12.66
C PHE A 134 -0.12 2.24 -12.37
N PHE A 135 -1.07 1.66 -11.64
CA PHE A 135 -2.28 2.36 -11.22
C PHE A 135 -1.96 3.23 -10.01
N LYS A 136 -2.14 4.54 -10.17
CA LYS A 136 -1.98 5.51 -9.09
C LYS A 136 -3.11 5.33 -8.10
N LEU A 137 -2.75 5.26 -6.84
CA LEU A 137 -3.64 5.16 -5.71
C LEU A 137 -3.48 6.40 -4.85
N ASP A 138 -4.59 7.03 -4.50
CA ASP A 138 -4.63 8.11 -3.51
C ASP A 138 -5.36 7.62 -2.26
N LYS A 139 -4.86 8.00 -1.09
CA LYS A 139 -5.45 7.65 0.20
C LYS A 139 -6.80 8.36 0.39
N VAL A 140 -7.76 7.68 1.01
CA VAL A 140 -9.15 8.16 1.23
C VAL A 140 -9.42 8.48 2.69
#